data_AF-A0A6S6T0A1-F1
#
_entry.id   AF-A0A6S6T0A1-F1
#
_cell.length_a   1.000
_cell.length_b   1.000
_cell.length_c   1.000
_cell.angle_alpha   90.00
_cell.angle_beta   90.00
_cell.angle_gamma   90.00
#
_symmetry.space_group_name_H-M   'P 1'
#
loop_
_entity.id
_entity.type
_entity.pdbx_description
1 polymer ?
#
loop_
_entity_poly.entity_id
_entity_poly.type
_entity_poly.pdbx_seq_one_letter_code
_entity_poly.pdbx_strand_id
1 'polypeptide(L)'
;MDQLLTANVATNLYWLGRYLERIELTLSEINKAYDQIIDVNNEAGLELYQKFNLQLEYTGVRDFLNKAIRGKHASNIADLMIQARENAIIARPNIDASTFGEIIELHLFCQEMSTSTVQIDYNDIDKILSLINEIWGVHAKKGKRQCSDYFLKLGKLIEEVDFRLRFNKEKEMTDIMIKEIHTIIDILEFDSDGKMHQSQTQSQSNKDNQTDIIADIYKRVDALIID
;
A
#
# COMPACT_ATOMS: atom_id res chain seq x y z
N MET A 1 10.76 28.23 -0.62
CA MET A 1 11.73 27.55 0.28
C MET A 1 11.32 26.09 0.24
N ASP A 2 12.08 25.25 -0.45
CA ASP A 2 11.89 23.80 -0.35
C ASP A 2 12.25 23.44 1.09
N GLN A 3 11.23 23.05 1.87
CA GLN A 3 11.43 22.63 3.26
C GLN A 3 12.23 21.34 3.22
N LEU A 4 13.37 21.32 3.94
CA LEU A 4 14.20 20.12 4.08
C LEU A 4 13.30 18.98 4.59
N LEU A 5 13.18 17.91 3.81
CA LEU A 5 12.42 16.74 4.20
C LEU A 5 13.19 16.03 5.31
N THR A 6 12.60 15.91 6.51
CA THR A 6 13.24 15.17 7.59
C THR A 6 13.06 13.67 7.38
N ALA A 7 14.02 12.87 7.87
CA ALA A 7 13.94 11.41 7.89
C ALA A 7 12.57 10.93 8.40
N ASN A 8 12.11 11.47 9.53
CA ASN A 8 10.81 11.14 10.11
C ASN A 8 9.64 11.42 9.14
N VAL A 9 9.63 12.55 8.41
CA VAL A 9 8.56 12.82 7.45
C VAL A 9 8.66 11.87 6.25
N ALA A 10 9.86 11.57 5.76
CA ALA A 10 10.10 10.60 4.71
C ALA A 10 9.61 9.19 5.10
N THR A 11 9.90 8.74 6.33
CA THR A 11 9.40 7.48 6.91
C THR A 11 7.88 7.42 6.84
N ASN A 12 7.22 8.50 7.26
CA ASN A 12 5.77 8.54 7.35
C ASN A 12 5.11 8.61 5.97
N LEU A 13 5.70 9.31 5.00
CA LEU A 13 5.23 9.28 3.62
C LEU A 13 5.34 7.88 3.00
N TYR A 14 6.47 7.21 3.22
CA TYR A 14 6.67 5.83 2.78
C TYR A 14 5.60 4.89 3.37
N TRP A 15 5.40 4.92 4.69
CA TRP A 15 4.42 4.07 5.34
C TRP A 15 2.98 4.44 4.97
N LEU A 16 2.66 5.73 4.80
CA LEU A 16 1.37 6.16 4.27
C LEU A 16 1.08 5.49 2.91
N GLY A 17 2.06 5.51 2.01
CA GLY A 17 1.96 4.88 0.69
C GLY A 17 1.68 3.39 0.79
N ARG A 18 2.41 2.69 1.67
CA ARG A 18 2.20 1.27 1.93
C ARG A 18 0.82 0.97 2.49
N TYR A 19 0.34 1.74 3.48
CA TYR A 19 -0.95 1.45 4.11
C TYR A 19 -2.13 1.68 3.17
N LEU A 20 -2.11 2.77 2.39
CA LEU A 20 -3.15 3.03 1.38
C LEU A 20 -3.20 1.92 0.33
N GLU A 21 -2.04 1.54 -0.22
CA GLU A 21 -1.95 0.46 -1.21
C GLU A 21 -2.38 -0.89 -0.62
N ARG A 22 -1.99 -1.19 0.62
CA ARG A 22 -2.41 -2.42 1.31
C ARG A 22 -3.92 -2.50 1.43
N ILE A 23 -4.59 -1.41 1.80
CA ILE A 23 -6.05 -1.35 1.91
C ILE A 23 -6.66 -1.62 0.53
N GLU A 24 -6.20 -0.93 -0.51
CA GLU A 24 -6.68 -1.09 -1.89
C GLU A 24 -6.58 -2.54 -2.38
N LEU A 25 -5.38 -3.13 -2.27
CA LEU A 25 -5.11 -4.48 -2.75
C LEU A 25 -5.87 -5.54 -1.93
N THR A 26 -5.99 -5.35 -0.62
CA THR A 26 -6.77 -6.24 0.25
C THR A 26 -8.24 -6.22 -0.15
N LEU A 27 -8.82 -5.04 -0.34
CA LEU A 27 -10.22 -4.90 -0.77
C LEU A 27 -10.46 -5.46 -2.17
N SER A 28 -9.52 -5.28 -3.10
CA SER A 28 -9.60 -5.87 -4.44
C SER A 28 -9.68 -7.40 -4.41
N GLU A 29 -8.88 -8.06 -3.56
CA GLU A 29 -8.96 -9.52 -3.42
C GLU A 29 -10.17 -9.97 -2.60
N ILE A 30 -10.62 -9.18 -1.61
CA ILE A 30 -11.90 -9.44 -0.93
C ILE A 30 -13.06 -9.43 -1.92
N ASN A 31 -13.11 -8.46 -2.85
CA ASN A 31 -14.13 -8.43 -3.90
C ASN A 31 -14.10 -9.68 -4.78
N LYS A 32 -12.91 -10.11 -5.23
CA LYS A 32 -12.79 -11.35 -6.02
C LYS A 32 -13.26 -12.58 -5.25
N ALA A 33 -12.89 -12.68 -3.97
CA ALA A 33 -13.32 -13.79 -3.12
C ALA A 33 -14.83 -13.72 -2.85
N TYR A 34 -15.40 -12.54 -2.69
CA TYR A 34 -16.84 -12.33 -2.53
C TYR A 34 -17.62 -12.89 -3.73
N ASP A 35 -17.22 -12.53 -4.95
CA ASP A 35 -17.83 -13.05 -6.18
C ASP A 35 -17.69 -14.58 -6.27
N GLN A 36 -16.52 -15.11 -5.93
CA GLN A 36 -16.30 -16.57 -5.92
C GLN A 36 -17.17 -17.29 -4.88
N ILE A 37 -17.38 -16.71 -3.70
CA ILE A 37 -18.24 -17.30 -2.66
C ILE A 37 -19.69 -17.39 -3.14
N ILE A 38 -20.16 -16.40 -3.89
CA ILE A 38 -21.53 -16.38 -4.42
C ILE A 38 -21.71 -17.47 -5.49
N ASP A 39 -20.77 -17.55 -6.43
CA ASP A 39 -20.99 -18.30 -7.67
C ASP A 39 -20.34 -19.68 -7.72
N VAL A 40 -19.24 -19.91 -6.98
CA VAL A 40 -18.32 -21.03 -7.26
C VAL A 40 -17.89 -21.81 -6.02
N ASN A 41 -17.31 -21.15 -5.02
CA ASN A 41 -16.61 -21.78 -3.92
C ASN A 41 -16.82 -21.00 -2.60
N ASN A 42 -17.63 -21.54 -1.70
CA ASN A 42 -17.88 -20.98 -0.37
C ASN A 42 -16.64 -21.01 0.56
N GLU A 43 -15.53 -21.62 0.14
CA GLU A 43 -14.26 -21.60 0.88
C GLU A 43 -13.27 -20.54 0.36
N ALA A 44 -13.59 -19.83 -0.72
CA ALA A 44 -12.65 -18.88 -1.35
C ALA A 44 -12.15 -17.78 -0.39
N GLY A 45 -12.99 -17.30 0.53
CA GLY A 45 -12.58 -16.36 1.57
C GLY A 45 -11.58 -16.96 2.58
N LEU A 46 -11.64 -18.26 2.85
CA LEU A 46 -10.69 -18.96 3.72
C LEU A 46 -9.33 -19.05 3.03
N GLU A 47 -9.34 -19.47 1.76
CA GLU A 47 -8.15 -19.55 0.91
C GLU A 47 -7.46 -18.19 0.75
N LEU A 48 -8.25 -17.11 0.60
CA LEU A 48 -7.72 -15.75 0.57
C LEU A 48 -6.97 -15.41 1.87
N TYR A 49 -7.59 -15.62 3.03
CA TYR A 49 -6.98 -15.23 4.31
C TYR A 49 -5.78 -16.10 4.67
N GLN A 50 -5.74 -17.35 4.22
CA GLN A 50 -4.54 -18.18 4.30
C GLN A 50 -3.35 -17.56 3.57
N LYS A 51 -3.55 -16.93 2.40
CA LYS A 51 -2.48 -16.19 1.69
C LYS A 51 -1.98 -15.00 2.50
N PHE A 52 -2.83 -14.39 3.33
CA PHE A 52 -2.42 -13.35 4.28
C PHE A 52 -1.75 -13.90 5.55
N ASN A 53 -1.57 -15.22 5.67
CA ASN A 53 -1.15 -15.91 6.89
C ASN A 53 -2.10 -15.65 8.07
N LEU A 54 -3.40 -15.51 7.77
CA LEU A 54 -4.45 -15.29 8.75
C LEU A 54 -5.48 -16.42 8.67
N GLN A 55 -6.16 -16.66 9.79
CA GLN A 55 -7.33 -17.52 9.83
C GLN A 55 -8.57 -16.64 9.88
N LEU A 56 -9.51 -16.91 8.99
CA LEU A 56 -10.82 -16.28 8.97
C LEU A 56 -11.86 -17.39 8.99
N GLU A 57 -12.92 -17.24 9.78
CA GLU A 57 -14.04 -18.18 9.81
C GLU A 57 -15.33 -17.42 9.52
N TYR A 58 -16.11 -17.84 8.53
CA TYR A 58 -17.40 -17.22 8.20
C TYR A 58 -18.42 -18.27 7.80
N THR A 59 -19.69 -17.92 7.95
CA THR A 59 -20.84 -18.83 7.73
C THR A 59 -21.51 -18.64 6.38
N GLY A 60 -21.30 -17.49 5.73
CA GLY A 60 -21.81 -17.20 4.39
C GLY A 60 -21.34 -15.84 3.90
N VAL A 61 -21.75 -15.46 2.70
CA VAL A 61 -21.19 -14.31 1.97
C VAL A 61 -21.28 -12.97 2.72
N ARG A 62 -22.39 -12.70 3.41
CA ARG A 62 -22.55 -11.46 4.19
C ARG A 62 -21.67 -11.45 5.45
N ASP A 63 -21.55 -12.60 6.10
CA ASP A 63 -20.67 -12.78 7.26
C ASP A 63 -19.20 -12.67 6.84
N PHE A 64 -18.84 -13.17 5.65
CA PHE A 64 -17.52 -13.01 5.05
C PHE A 64 -17.14 -11.53 4.95
N LEU A 65 -17.95 -10.68 4.30
CA LEU A 65 -17.60 -9.25 4.17
C LEU A 65 -17.39 -8.58 5.52
N ASN A 66 -18.28 -8.83 6.48
CA ASN A 66 -18.18 -8.24 7.81
C ASN A 66 -16.89 -8.67 8.51
N LYS A 67 -16.58 -9.96 8.49
CA LYS A 67 -15.38 -10.47 9.16
C LYS A 67 -14.11 -10.11 8.41
N ALA A 68 -14.13 -10.04 7.08
CA ALA A 68 -12.98 -9.68 6.29
C ALA A 68 -12.59 -8.21 6.48
N ILE A 69 -13.57 -7.31 6.52
CA ILE A 69 -13.33 -5.87 6.54
C ILE A 69 -13.11 -5.33 7.96
N ARG A 70 -13.95 -5.76 8.91
CA ARG A 70 -13.93 -5.26 10.30
C ARG A 70 -13.76 -6.34 11.36
N GLY A 71 -13.36 -7.54 10.97
CA GLY A 71 -13.06 -8.62 11.90
C GLY A 71 -11.82 -8.35 12.75
N LYS A 72 -11.63 -9.16 13.79
CA LYS A 72 -10.51 -9.03 14.72
C LYS A 72 -9.28 -9.76 14.16
N HIS A 73 -8.55 -9.10 13.25
CA HIS A 73 -7.32 -9.61 12.66
C HIS A 73 -6.42 -8.47 12.16
N ALA A 74 -5.15 -8.77 11.86
CA ALA A 74 -4.17 -7.75 11.46
C ALA A 74 -4.50 -7.01 10.16
N SER A 75 -5.32 -7.59 9.27
CA SER A 75 -5.77 -6.94 8.03
C SER A 75 -7.08 -6.16 8.17
N ASN A 76 -7.46 -5.77 9.39
CA ASN A 76 -8.67 -4.98 9.62
C ASN A 76 -8.53 -3.61 8.94
N ILE A 77 -9.50 -3.24 8.10
CA ILE A 77 -9.40 -2.05 7.26
C ILE A 77 -9.38 -0.76 8.08
N ALA A 78 -10.17 -0.69 9.16
CA ALA A 78 -10.16 0.47 10.05
C ALA A 78 -8.84 0.61 10.81
N ASP A 79 -8.26 -0.50 11.28
CA ASP A 79 -6.96 -0.49 11.96
C ASP A 79 -5.83 -0.05 11.02
N LEU A 80 -5.81 -0.57 9.79
CA LEU A 80 -4.87 -0.12 8.75
C LEU A 80 -5.07 1.37 8.41
N MET A 81 -6.31 1.83 8.36
CA MET A 81 -6.62 3.22 8.06
C MET A 81 -6.25 4.17 9.19
N ILE A 82 -6.29 3.73 10.45
CA ILE A 82 -5.71 4.48 11.59
C ILE A 82 -4.22 4.68 11.36
N GLN A 83 -3.48 3.62 10.96
CA GLN A 83 -2.04 3.76 10.67
C GLN A 83 -1.80 4.74 9.51
N ALA A 84 -2.55 4.64 8.41
CA ALA A 84 -2.45 5.58 7.30
C ALA A 84 -2.70 7.04 7.76
N ARG A 85 -3.75 7.28 8.55
CA ARG A 85 -4.06 8.62 9.07
C ARG A 85 -2.93 9.20 9.91
N GLU A 86 -2.38 8.43 10.84
CA GLU A 86 -1.29 8.91 11.71
C GLU A 86 -0.06 9.31 10.89
N ASN A 87 0.31 8.49 9.90
CA ASN A 87 1.39 8.80 8.98
C ASN A 87 1.09 10.09 8.19
N ALA A 88 -0.14 10.28 7.72
CA ALA A 88 -0.56 11.49 7.03
C ALA A 88 -0.53 12.75 7.93
N ILE A 89 -0.86 12.63 9.22
CA ILE A 89 -0.80 13.73 10.18
C ILE A 89 0.65 14.17 10.38
N ILE A 90 1.57 13.22 10.57
CA ILE A 90 3.01 13.53 10.75
C ILE A 90 3.59 14.15 9.48
N ALA A 91 3.22 13.63 8.30
CA ALA A 91 3.68 14.13 7.01
C ALA A 91 2.87 15.32 6.47
N ARG A 92 1.96 15.89 7.26
CA ARG A 92 1.01 16.94 6.83
C ARG A 92 1.65 18.12 6.06
N PRO A 93 2.84 18.63 6.41
CA PRO A 93 3.46 19.73 5.67
C PRO A 93 3.78 19.40 4.20
N ASN A 94 3.95 18.12 3.87
CA ASN A 94 4.34 17.62 2.56
C ASN A 94 3.18 16.99 1.78
N ILE A 95 1.98 16.97 2.36
CA ILE A 95 0.75 16.51 1.73
C ILE A 95 -0.10 17.74 1.40
N ASP A 96 -0.59 17.81 0.16
CA ASP A 96 -1.49 18.89 -0.23
C ASP A 96 -2.83 18.78 0.50
N ALA A 97 -3.51 19.92 0.67
CA ALA A 97 -4.72 19.97 1.45
C ALA A 97 -5.85 19.09 0.89
N SER A 98 -5.90 18.89 -0.42
CA SER A 98 -6.91 18.06 -1.08
C SER A 98 -6.67 16.58 -0.74
N THR A 99 -5.49 16.04 -1.04
CA THR A 99 -5.12 14.66 -0.69
C THR A 99 -5.26 14.39 0.80
N PHE A 100 -4.87 15.35 1.66
CA PHE A 100 -5.07 15.19 3.10
C PHE A 100 -6.56 15.12 3.46
N GLY A 101 -7.41 15.95 2.85
CA GLY A 101 -8.86 15.90 3.03
C GLY A 101 -9.45 14.52 2.71
N GLU A 102 -9.08 13.97 1.55
CA GLU A 102 -9.53 12.64 1.12
C GLU A 102 -9.09 11.52 2.09
N ILE A 103 -7.85 11.59 2.60
CA ILE A 103 -7.35 10.63 3.61
C ILE A 103 -8.19 10.71 4.90
N ILE A 104 -8.56 11.92 5.34
CA ILE A 104 -9.41 12.09 6.52
C ILE A 104 -10.82 11.58 6.26
N GLU A 105 -11.41 11.86 5.10
CA GLU A 105 -12.73 11.35 4.72
C GLU A 105 -12.75 9.82 4.71
N LEU A 106 -11.77 9.20 4.06
CA LEU A 106 -11.61 7.75 4.04
C LEU A 106 -11.48 7.16 5.46
N HIS A 107 -10.69 7.81 6.32
CA HIS A 107 -10.55 7.38 7.71
C HIS A 107 -11.88 7.43 8.47
N LEU A 108 -12.61 8.54 8.38
CA LEU A 108 -13.89 8.72 9.05
C LEU A 108 -14.90 7.66 8.59
N PHE A 109 -14.96 7.42 7.27
CA PHE A 109 -15.83 6.38 6.71
C PHE A 109 -15.50 4.98 7.27
N CYS A 110 -14.21 4.61 7.29
CA CYS A 110 -13.77 3.33 7.85
C CYS A 110 -14.08 3.21 9.35
N GLN A 111 -13.93 4.30 10.10
CA GLN A 111 -14.21 4.33 11.54
C GLN A 111 -15.72 4.16 11.82
N GLU A 112 -16.58 4.87 11.10
CA GLU A 112 -18.04 4.71 11.19
C GLU A 112 -18.43 3.27 10.88
N MET A 113 -17.89 2.70 9.79
CA MET A 113 -18.12 1.32 9.39
C MET A 113 -17.69 0.30 10.47
N SER A 114 -16.59 0.55 11.16
CA SER A 114 -16.08 -0.32 12.23
C SER A 114 -16.97 -0.36 13.47
N THR A 115 -17.69 0.73 13.75
CA THR A 115 -18.55 0.87 14.95
C THR A 115 -20.03 0.63 14.67
N SER A 116 -20.42 0.63 13.40
CA SER A 116 -21.80 0.42 12.96
C SER A 116 -22.34 -0.97 13.31
N THR A 117 -23.63 -1.08 13.61
CA THR A 117 -24.33 -2.37 13.73
C THR A 117 -24.85 -2.88 12.38
N VAL A 118 -24.82 -2.04 11.35
CA VAL A 118 -25.21 -2.38 9.98
C VAL A 118 -24.19 -3.37 9.39
N GLN A 119 -24.67 -4.31 8.59
CA GLN A 119 -23.83 -5.28 7.91
C GLN A 119 -23.10 -4.60 6.76
N ILE A 120 -21.83 -4.93 6.57
CA ILE A 120 -21.05 -4.45 5.42
C ILE A 120 -21.66 -4.96 4.13
N ASP A 121 -21.80 -4.07 3.16
CA ASP A 121 -22.21 -4.40 1.80
C ASP A 121 -21.10 -4.07 0.78
N TYR A 122 -21.36 -4.43 -0.48
CA TYR A 122 -20.41 -4.21 -1.57
C TYR A 122 -20.20 -2.72 -1.89
N ASN A 123 -21.21 -1.87 -1.68
CA ASN A 123 -21.10 -0.42 -1.92
C ASN A 123 -20.12 0.23 -0.94
N ASP A 124 -19.99 -0.30 0.29
CA ASP A 124 -18.99 0.15 1.24
C ASP A 124 -17.56 -0.04 0.69
N ILE A 125 -17.32 -1.17 0.03
CA ILE A 125 -16.02 -1.49 -0.58
C ILE A 125 -15.75 -0.56 -1.77
N ASP A 126 -16.72 -0.42 -2.67
CA ASP A 126 -16.62 0.48 -3.82
C ASP A 126 -16.35 1.92 -3.39
N LYS A 127 -16.99 2.37 -2.30
CA LYS A 127 -16.76 3.70 -1.76
C LYS A 127 -15.33 3.88 -1.24
N ILE A 128 -14.80 2.90 -0.49
CA ILE A 128 -13.41 2.96 -0.02
C ILE A 128 -12.44 2.99 -1.20
N LEU A 129 -12.63 2.11 -2.19
CA LEU A 129 -11.80 2.07 -3.39
C LEU A 129 -11.88 3.37 -4.18
N SER A 130 -13.07 3.99 -4.27
CA SER A 130 -13.25 5.28 -4.93
C SER A 130 -12.44 6.38 -4.24
N LEU A 131 -12.50 6.47 -2.91
CA LEU A 131 -11.73 7.47 -2.13
C LEU A 131 -10.22 7.25 -2.28
N ILE A 132 -9.75 6.00 -2.28
CA ILE A 132 -8.33 5.69 -2.52
C ILE A 132 -7.91 6.10 -3.93
N ASN A 133 -8.74 5.82 -4.95
CA ASN A 133 -8.48 6.25 -6.31
C ASN A 133 -8.45 7.78 -6.45
N GLU A 134 -9.27 8.49 -5.68
CA GLU A 134 -9.23 9.95 -5.63
C GLU A 134 -7.93 10.46 -5.01
N ILE A 135 -7.48 9.86 -3.89
CA ILE A 135 -6.17 10.14 -3.27
C ILE A 135 -5.04 10.00 -4.29
N TRP A 136 -4.99 8.87 -5.00
CA TRP A 136 -3.96 8.62 -6.02
C TRP A 136 -4.09 9.55 -7.23
N GLY A 137 -5.32 9.84 -7.65
CA GLY A 137 -5.61 10.72 -8.77
C GLY A 137 -5.18 12.16 -8.51
N VAL A 138 -5.45 12.69 -7.31
CA VAL A 138 -5.00 14.01 -6.89
C VAL A 138 -3.47 14.05 -6.83
N HIS A 139 -2.85 13.02 -6.24
CA HIS A 139 -1.40 12.93 -6.16
C HIS A 139 -0.73 12.88 -7.54
N ALA A 140 -1.27 12.10 -8.48
CA ALA A 140 -0.73 11.93 -9.83
C ALA A 140 -0.85 13.20 -10.70
N LYS A 141 -1.85 14.05 -10.44
CA LYS A 141 -2.07 15.31 -11.20
C LYS A 141 -1.08 16.42 -10.86
N LYS A 142 -0.22 16.24 -9.84
CA LYS A 142 0.81 17.24 -9.50
C LYS A 142 1.81 17.41 -10.63
N GLY A 143 1.88 18.61 -11.18
CA GLY A 143 2.76 18.94 -12.30
C GLY A 143 4.26 18.88 -11.96
N LYS A 144 4.66 19.38 -10.78
CA LYS A 144 6.05 19.31 -10.29
C LYS A 144 6.14 18.33 -9.12
N ARG A 145 6.84 17.22 -9.33
CA ARG A 145 7.14 16.26 -8.26
C ARG A 145 8.17 16.84 -7.30
N GLN A 146 7.90 16.70 -6.01
CA GLN A 146 8.83 16.99 -4.93
C GLN A 146 9.47 15.69 -4.43
N CYS A 147 10.58 15.79 -3.71
CA CYS A 147 11.24 14.63 -3.08
C CYS A 147 10.25 13.80 -2.24
N SER A 148 9.35 14.46 -1.49
CA SER A 148 8.30 13.82 -0.70
C SER A 148 7.34 12.94 -1.52
N ASP A 149 7.04 13.30 -2.77
CA ASP A 149 6.14 12.51 -3.61
C ASP A 149 6.77 11.14 -3.98
N TYR A 150 8.10 11.07 -4.06
CA TYR A 150 8.81 9.83 -4.33
C TYR A 150 8.74 8.85 -3.16
N PHE A 151 8.81 9.30 -1.91
CA PHE A 151 8.65 8.41 -0.74
C PHE A 151 7.25 7.79 -0.69
N LEU A 152 6.20 8.60 -0.92
CA LEU A 152 4.83 8.08 -0.99
C LEU A 152 4.68 7.03 -2.09
N LYS A 153 5.20 7.33 -3.28
CA LYS A 153 5.16 6.42 -4.43
C LYS A 153 5.97 5.15 -4.19
N LEU A 154 7.13 5.27 -3.55
CA LEU A 154 8.00 4.15 -3.21
C LEU A 154 7.29 3.18 -2.26
N GLY A 155 6.58 3.70 -1.25
CA GLY A 155 5.74 2.90 -0.37
C GLY A 155 4.67 2.12 -1.13
N LYS A 156 3.93 2.81 -2.02
CA LYS A 156 2.93 2.17 -2.88
C LYS A 156 3.52 1.01 -3.69
N LEU A 157 4.60 1.25 -4.43
CA LEU A 157 5.20 0.23 -5.31
C LEU A 157 5.74 -0.97 -4.54
N ILE A 158 6.37 -0.74 -3.40
CA ILE A 158 6.90 -1.83 -2.55
C ILE A 158 5.76 -2.70 -2.03
N GLU A 159 4.67 -2.10 -1.55
CA GLU A 159 3.52 -2.87 -1.10
C GLU A 159 2.89 -3.67 -2.25
N GLU A 160 2.82 -3.10 -3.45
CA GLU A 160 2.31 -3.82 -4.62
C GLU A 160 3.20 -5.01 -5.00
N VAL A 161 4.53 -4.87 -4.96
CA VAL A 161 5.47 -5.97 -5.20
C VAL A 161 5.32 -7.07 -4.14
N ASP A 162 5.27 -6.71 -2.85
CA ASP A 162 5.06 -7.66 -1.76
C ASP A 162 3.76 -8.46 -1.96
N PHE A 163 2.70 -7.77 -2.35
CA PHE A 163 1.41 -8.37 -2.61
C PHE A 163 1.45 -9.30 -3.83
N ARG A 164 2.07 -8.88 -4.94
CA ARG A 164 2.19 -9.69 -6.16
C ARG A 164 2.90 -11.01 -5.90
N LEU A 165 3.97 -10.97 -5.13
CA LEU A 165 4.75 -12.15 -4.79
C LEU A 165 3.99 -13.09 -3.87
N ARG A 166 3.29 -12.56 -2.86
CA ARG A 166 2.41 -13.35 -1.99
C ARG A 166 1.30 -14.07 -2.76
N PHE A 167 0.78 -13.44 -3.81
CA PHE A 167 -0.32 -13.98 -4.63
C PHE A 167 0.16 -14.73 -5.89
N ASN A 168 1.47 -14.95 -6.07
CA ASN A 168 2.05 -15.56 -7.26
C ASN A 168 1.55 -14.92 -8.57
N LYS A 169 1.42 -13.59 -8.58
CA LYS A 169 1.00 -12.82 -9.76
C LYS A 169 2.11 -12.80 -10.82
N GLU A 170 1.76 -12.34 -12.02
CA GLU A 170 2.64 -12.34 -13.20
C GLU A 170 4.01 -11.73 -12.93
N LYS A 171 5.05 -12.48 -13.29
CA LYS A 171 6.45 -12.11 -13.04
C LYS A 171 6.88 -10.87 -13.83
N GLU A 172 6.45 -10.76 -15.08
CA GLU A 172 6.85 -9.65 -15.96
C GLU A 172 6.48 -8.28 -15.39
N MET A 173 5.25 -8.13 -14.92
CA MET A 173 4.79 -6.89 -14.30
C MET A 173 5.50 -6.62 -12.97
N THR A 174 5.78 -7.66 -12.20
CA THR A 174 6.55 -7.55 -10.94
C THR A 174 7.97 -7.04 -11.22
N ASP A 175 8.62 -7.55 -12.28
CA ASP A 175 9.96 -7.12 -12.68
C ASP A 175 9.96 -5.65 -13.18
N ILE A 176 8.89 -5.18 -13.82
CA ILE A 176 8.74 -3.77 -14.21
C ILE A 176 8.67 -2.87 -12.98
N MET A 177 7.87 -3.24 -11.96
CA MET A 177 7.75 -2.46 -10.73
C MET A 177 9.05 -2.41 -9.95
N ILE A 178 9.78 -3.52 -9.88
CA ILE A 178 11.11 -3.57 -9.27
C ILE A 178 12.08 -2.59 -9.96
N LYS A 179 12.06 -2.52 -11.29
CA LYS A 179 12.88 -1.54 -12.04
C LYS A 179 12.49 -0.09 -11.72
N GLU A 180 11.19 0.16 -11.58
CA GLU A 180 10.70 1.49 -11.20
C GLU A 180 11.11 1.87 -9.77
N ILE A 181 11.05 0.92 -8.83
CA ILE A 181 11.55 1.09 -7.46
C ILE A 181 13.03 1.48 -7.47
N HIS A 182 13.88 0.74 -8.20
CA HIS A 182 15.30 1.09 -8.31
C HIS A 182 15.51 2.49 -8.88
N THR A 183 14.76 2.87 -9.91
CA THR A 183 14.83 4.22 -10.49
C THR A 183 14.49 5.30 -9.47
N ILE A 184 13.48 5.07 -8.63
CA ILE A 184 13.08 6.02 -7.57
C ILE A 184 14.16 6.10 -6.49
N ILE A 185 14.71 4.97 -6.06
CA ILE A 185 15.78 4.94 -5.06
C ILE A 185 17.00 5.70 -5.57
N ASP A 186 17.41 5.49 -6.82
CA ASP A 186 18.55 6.20 -7.41
C ASP A 186 18.32 7.72 -7.48
N ILE A 187 17.08 8.17 -7.73
CA ILE A 187 16.71 9.59 -7.67
C ILE A 187 16.82 10.14 -6.24
N LEU A 188 16.33 9.39 -5.26
CA LEU A 188 16.35 9.78 -3.84
C LEU A 188 17.78 9.86 -3.28
N GLU A 189 18.64 8.88 -3.62
CA GLU A 189 20.07 8.87 -3.26
C GLU A 189 20.83 10.05 -3.90
N PHE A 190 20.46 10.44 -5.13
CA PHE A 190 21.06 11.59 -5.79
C PHE A 190 20.70 12.91 -5.10
N ASP A 191 19.44 13.08 -4.70
CA ASP A 191 18.97 14.28 -4.01
C ASP A 191 19.60 14.43 -2.61
N SER A 192 19.96 13.33 -1.93
CA SER A 192 20.63 13.36 -0.62
C SER A 192 22.13 13.67 -0.69
N ASP A 193 22.86 13.10 -1.66
CA ASP A 193 24.33 13.16 -1.71
C ASP A 193 24.91 14.14 -2.75
N GLY A 194 24.10 14.66 -3.68
CA GLY A 194 24.54 15.58 -4.73
C GLY A 194 25.63 15.02 -5.68
N LYS A 195 25.95 13.72 -5.60
CA LYS A 195 26.95 13.04 -6.44
C LYS A 195 26.49 11.63 -6.82
N MET A 196 26.54 11.35 -8.12
CA MET A 196 26.36 10.01 -8.69
C MET A 196 27.41 9.04 -8.12
N HIS A 197 26.97 8.03 -7.36
CA HIS A 197 27.66 6.74 -7.38
C HIS A 197 27.08 5.96 -8.55
N GLN A 198 27.88 5.80 -9.61
CA GLN A 198 27.61 4.77 -10.60
C GLN A 198 27.77 3.41 -9.90
N SER A 199 26.70 2.92 -9.30
CA SER A 199 26.58 1.51 -8.95
C SER A 199 26.53 0.77 -10.27
N GLN A 200 27.68 0.24 -10.69
CA GLN A 200 27.78 -0.65 -11.82
C GLN A 200 26.74 -1.76 -11.63
N THR A 201 25.66 -1.72 -12.39
CA THR A 201 24.80 -2.88 -12.60
C THR A 201 25.62 -3.87 -13.40
N GLN A 202 26.53 -4.58 -12.73
CA GLN A 202 27.09 -5.79 -13.29
C GLN A 202 25.92 -6.75 -13.40
N SER A 203 25.44 -6.86 -14.63
CA SER A 203 24.55 -7.91 -15.08
C SER A 203 25.30 -9.24 -14.96
N GLN A 204 25.42 -9.75 -13.74
CA GLN A 204 25.75 -11.14 -13.51
C GLN A 204 24.42 -11.89 -13.42
N SER A 205 24.16 -12.61 -14.50
CA SER A 205 23.14 -13.63 -14.61
C SER A 205 23.34 -14.67 -13.49
N ASN A 206 22.75 -14.45 -12.34
CA ASN A 206 22.45 -15.52 -11.40
C ASN A 206 20.94 -15.60 -11.28
N LYS A 207 20.43 -16.73 -11.78
CA LYS A 207 19.08 -17.19 -11.51
C LYS A 207 19.00 -17.56 -10.03
N ASP A 208 18.91 -16.62 -9.10
CA ASP A 208 18.61 -16.93 -7.70
C ASP A 208 17.78 -15.81 -7.04
N ASN A 209 16.57 -16.24 -6.66
CA ASN A 209 15.53 -15.69 -5.78
C ASN A 209 15.19 -14.19 -5.80
N GLN A 210 13.94 -13.89 -6.22
CA GLN A 210 13.25 -12.60 -6.00
C GLN A 210 13.30 -12.15 -4.52
N THR A 211 13.41 -13.09 -3.59
CA THR A 211 13.61 -12.84 -2.16
C THR A 211 14.89 -12.04 -1.86
N ASP A 212 15.98 -12.29 -2.59
CA ASP A 212 17.25 -11.60 -2.38
C ASP A 212 17.21 -10.16 -2.93
N ILE A 213 16.47 -9.95 -4.02
CA ILE A 213 16.25 -8.62 -4.62
C ILE A 213 15.45 -7.71 -3.67
N ILE A 214 14.40 -8.23 -3.05
CA ILE A 214 13.57 -7.46 -2.13
C ILE A 214 14.32 -7.14 -0.83
N ALA A 215 15.12 -8.09 -0.34
CA ALA A 215 15.96 -7.84 0.82
C ALA A 215 16.95 -6.68 0.57
N ASP A 216 17.53 -6.60 -0.63
CA ASP A 216 18.36 -5.46 -1.03
C ASP A 216 17.56 -4.15 -1.13
N ILE A 217 16.36 -4.18 -1.73
CA ILE A 217 15.47 -3.01 -1.78
C ILE A 217 15.17 -2.49 -0.38
N TYR A 218 14.76 -3.36 0.55
CA TYR A 218 14.47 -2.94 1.92
C TYR A 218 15.69 -2.33 2.61
N LYS A 219 16.88 -2.93 2.43
CA LYS A 219 18.11 -2.40 3.00
C LYS A 219 18.43 -0.99 2.47
N ARG A 220 18.22 -0.74 1.17
CA ARG A 220 18.42 0.59 0.56
C ARG A 220 17.36 1.59 1.04
N VAL A 221 16.11 1.17 1.17
CA VAL A 221 15.02 2.00 1.70
C VAL A 221 15.28 2.38 3.16
N ASP A 222 15.75 1.44 3.98
CA ASP A 222 16.10 1.70 5.38
C ASP A 222 17.22 2.74 5.49
N ALA A 223 18.23 2.67 4.62
CA ALA A 223 19.29 3.69 4.54
C ALA A 223 18.77 5.09 4.16
N LEU A 224 17.72 5.18 3.33
CA LEU A 224 17.10 6.45 2.95
C LEU A 224 16.22 7.07 4.04
N ILE A 225 15.77 6.27 5.01
CA ILE A 225 14.73 6.66 5.97
C ILE A 225 15.26 6.78 7.41
N ILE A 226 16.42 6.18 7.72
CA ILE A 226 16.99 6.11 9.08
C ILE A 226 18.08 7.16 9.36
N ASP A 227 18.60 7.87 8.35
CA ASP A 227 19.63 8.92 8.51
C ASP A 227 19.06 10.35 8.65
#